data_AF-A0A414AER8-F1
#
_entry.id   AF-A0A414AER8-F1
#
_cell.length_a   1.000
_cell.length_b   1.000
_cell.length_c   1.000
_cell.angle_alpha   90.00
_cell.angle_beta   90.00
_cell.angle_gamma   90.00
#
_symmetry.space_group_name_H-M   'P 1'
#
loop_
_entity.id
_entity.type
_entity.pdbx_description
1 polymer ?
#
loop_
_entity_poly.entity_id
_entity_poly.type
_entity_poly.pdbx_seq_one_letter_code
_entity_poly.pdbx_strand_id
1 'polypeptide(L)'
;MEAEILADMVTYLGDEVSEADNPVLLILIQRAIRRVCAKRYPFGYTSTEKETAVERYRDTIFAAAVYYWAKQGADGESSHSENGISRAYEKEGDIYFDVVPMAKIL
;
A
#
# COMPACT_ATOMS: atom_id res chain seq x y z
N MET A 1 7.60 -4.79 -11.85
CA MET A 1 6.59 -4.02 -11.11
C MET A 1 6.78 -3.99 -9.59
N GLU A 2 6.75 -5.10 -8.83
CA GLU A 2 7.03 -5.04 -7.37
C GLU A 2 8.42 -4.42 -7.08
N ALA A 3 9.44 -4.82 -7.83
CA ALA A 3 10.79 -4.26 -7.73
C ALA A 3 10.87 -2.77 -8.14
N GLU A 4 10.04 -2.32 -9.08
CA GLU A 4 10.00 -0.91 -9.48
C GLU A 4 9.33 -0.06 -8.41
N ILE A 5 8.24 -0.54 -7.81
CA ILE A 5 7.58 0.12 -6.68
C ILE A 5 8.53 0.19 -5.48
N LEU A 6 9.31 -0.86 -5.24
CA LEU A 6 10.35 -0.86 -4.20
C LEU A 6 11.41 0.21 -4.48
N ALA A 7 11.93 0.29 -5.71
CA ALA A 7 12.91 1.30 -6.09
C ALA A 7 12.37 2.73 -5.91
N ASP A 8 11.12 2.96 -6.30
CA ASP A 8 10.45 4.25 -6.10
C ASP A 8 10.26 4.56 -4.61
N MET A 9 9.88 3.57 -3.79
CA MET A 9 9.73 3.78 -2.34
C MET A 9 11.06 4.11 -1.68
N VAL A 10 12.13 3.39 -2.03
CA VAL A 10 13.48 3.68 -1.52
C VAL A 10 13.90 5.10 -1.91
N THR A 11 13.63 5.50 -3.16
CA THR A 11 13.92 6.85 -3.63
C THR A 11 13.09 7.91 -2.89
N TYR A 12 11.82 7.63 -2.63
CA TYR A 12 10.90 8.55 -1.96
C TYR A 12 11.20 8.72 -0.47
N LEU A 13 11.48 7.62 0.23
CA LEU A 13 11.77 7.60 1.66
C LEU A 13 13.20 8.09 1.98
N GLY A 14 14.10 8.09 0.98
CA GLY A 14 15.41 8.71 1.11
C GLY A 14 16.22 8.13 2.27
N ASP A 15 16.67 9.00 3.18
CA ASP A 15 17.49 8.65 4.34
C ASP A 15 16.70 8.00 5.50
N GLU A 16 15.36 7.91 5.40
CA GLU A 16 14.55 7.18 6.38
C GLU A 16 14.70 5.66 6.27
N VAL A 17 15.21 5.16 5.13
CA VAL A 17 15.36 3.73 4.85
C VAL A 17 16.75 3.40 4.34
N SER A 18 17.13 2.14 4.53
CA SER A 18 18.36 1.55 4.02
C SER A 18 18.04 0.25 3.27
N GLU A 19 19.05 -0.34 2.62
CA GLU A 19 18.89 -1.65 1.96
C GLU A 19 18.44 -2.75 2.94
N ALA A 20 18.74 -2.60 4.24
CA ALA A 20 18.30 -3.54 5.27
C ALA A 20 16.77 -3.53 5.49
N ASP A 21 16.10 -2.43 5.10
CA ASP A 21 14.65 -2.26 5.24
C ASP A 21 13.89 -2.80 4.03
N ASN A 22 14.58 -3.14 2.92
CA ASN A 22 13.97 -3.69 1.70
C ASN A 22 13.02 -4.88 1.96
N PRO A 23 13.33 -5.85 2.84
CA PRO A 23 12.40 -6.93 3.15
C PRO A 23 11.09 -6.43 3.76
N VAL A 24 11.15 -5.42 4.63
CA VAL A 24 9.97 -4.80 5.26
C VAL A 24 9.18 -4.03 4.21
N LEU A 25 9.83 -3.19 3.41
CA LEU A 25 9.18 -2.44 2.33
C LEU A 25 8.47 -3.38 1.35
N LEU A 26 9.09 -4.50 0.99
CA LEU A 26 8.47 -5.50 0.13
C LEU A 26 7.21 -6.13 0.76
N ILE A 27 7.21 -6.39 2.07
CA ILE A 27 6.02 -6.86 2.79
C ILE A 27 4.89 -5.82 2.72
N LEU A 28 5.20 -4.53 2.87
CA LEU A 28 4.22 -3.44 2.80
C LEU A 28 3.63 -3.31 1.39
N ILE A 29 4.48 -3.37 0.36
CA ILE A 29 4.06 -3.38 -1.05
C ILE A 29 3.14 -4.57 -1.32
N GLN A 30 3.52 -5.77 -0.88
CA GLN A 30 2.69 -6.96 -1.05
C GLN A 30 1.36 -6.87 -0.29
N ARG A 31 1.35 -6.26 0.89
CA ARG A 31 0.10 -5.95 1.62
C ARG A 31 -0.80 -5.04 0.78
N ALA A 32 -0.26 -3.95 0.24
CA ALA A 32 -1.00 -3.02 -0.61
C ALA A 32 -1.55 -3.70 -1.88
N ILE A 33 -0.74 -4.54 -2.55
CA ILE A 33 -1.15 -5.34 -3.71
C ILE A 33 -2.32 -6.25 -3.37
N ARG A 34 -2.25 -6.98 -2.24
CA ARG A 34 -3.35 -7.86 -1.80
C ARG A 34 -4.64 -7.08 -1.57
N ARG A 35 -4.56 -5.87 -1.00
CA ARG A 35 -5.73 -5.00 -0.76
C ARG A 35 -6.36 -4.51 -2.06
N VAL A 36 -5.54 -4.06 -3.02
CA VAL A 36 -6.02 -3.70 -4.37
C VAL A 36 -6.68 -4.90 -5.03
N CYS A 37 -6.03 -6.07 -5.05
CA CYS A 37 -6.57 -7.24 -5.73
C CYS A 37 -7.87 -7.73 -5.07
N ALA A 38 -7.97 -7.74 -3.74
CA ALA A 38 -9.19 -8.12 -3.04
C ALA A 38 -10.35 -7.15 -3.33
N LYS A 39 -10.08 -5.84 -3.42
CA LYS A 39 -11.11 -4.85 -3.76
C LYS A 39 -11.51 -4.91 -5.23
N ARG A 40 -10.54 -5.06 -6.14
CA ARG A 40 -10.75 -5.16 -7.58
C ARG A 40 -11.45 -6.48 -7.96
N TYR A 41 -11.10 -7.58 -7.31
CA TYR A 41 -11.58 -8.93 -7.61
C TYR A 41 -12.10 -9.62 -6.35
N PRO A 42 -13.29 -9.23 -5.86
CA PRO A 42 -13.84 -9.72 -4.59
C PRO A 42 -14.10 -11.23 -4.56
N PHE A 43 -14.16 -11.89 -5.72
CA PHE A 43 -14.42 -13.33 -5.86
C PHE A 43 -13.18 -14.14 -6.26
N GLY A 44 -11.99 -13.56 -6.09
CA GLY A 44 -10.71 -14.17 -6.48
C GLY A 44 -10.23 -13.72 -7.87
N TYR A 45 -8.96 -13.97 -8.13
CA TYR A 45 -8.25 -13.50 -9.32
C TYR A 45 -7.18 -14.49 -9.75
N THR A 46 -6.89 -14.50 -11.06
CA THR A 46 -5.76 -15.20 -11.66
C THR A 46 -4.46 -14.40 -11.55
N SER A 47 -3.32 -15.02 -11.83
CA SER A 47 -2.02 -14.31 -11.86
C SER A 47 -2.01 -13.15 -12.86
N THR A 48 -2.62 -13.34 -14.04
CA THR A 48 -2.73 -12.29 -15.07
C THR A 48 -3.60 -11.12 -14.59
N GLU A 49 -4.68 -11.40 -13.87
CA GLU A 49 -5.52 -10.37 -13.26
C GLU A 49 -4.80 -9.62 -12.14
N LYS A 50 -4.01 -10.32 -11.33
CA LYS A 50 -3.11 -9.68 -10.36
C LYS A 50 -2.19 -8.68 -11.07
N GLU A 51 -1.47 -9.12 -12.10
CA GLU A 51 -0.53 -8.27 -12.84
C GLU A 51 -1.25 -7.05 -13.44
N THR A 52 -2.40 -7.25 -14.07
CA THR A 52 -3.20 -6.16 -14.65
C THR A 52 -3.65 -5.15 -13.58
N ALA A 53 -4.08 -5.63 -12.41
CA ALA A 53 -4.48 -4.74 -11.33
C ALA A 53 -3.31 -3.99 -10.70
N VAL A 54 -2.14 -4.65 -10.56
CA VAL A 54 -0.94 -3.99 -10.03
C VAL A 54 -0.47 -2.90 -10.99
N GLU A 55 -0.56 -3.12 -12.30
CA GLU A 55 -0.21 -2.10 -13.32
C GLU A 55 -1.18 -0.93 -13.26
N ARG A 56 -2.48 -1.22 -13.28
CA ARG A 56 -3.53 -0.19 -13.29
C ARG A 56 -3.53 0.68 -12.02
N TYR A 57 -3.26 0.08 -10.86
CA TYR A 57 -3.38 0.73 -9.56
C TYR A 57 -2.01 0.93 -8.88
N ARG A 58 -0.95 1.06 -9.68
CA ARG A 58 0.43 1.23 -9.19
C ARG A 58 0.55 2.37 -8.18
N ASP A 59 -0.03 3.53 -8.50
CA ASP A 59 0.03 4.72 -7.64
C ASP A 59 -0.71 4.52 -6.32
N THR A 60 -1.87 3.85 -6.36
CA THR A 60 -2.62 3.47 -5.15
C THR A 60 -1.79 2.51 -4.28
N ILE A 61 -1.10 1.55 -4.89
CA ILE A 61 -0.24 0.59 -4.17
C ILE A 61 0.93 1.31 -3.52
N PHE A 62 1.58 2.22 -4.26
CA PHE A 62 2.68 3.03 -3.77
C PHE A 62 2.24 3.89 -2.58
N ALA A 63 1.16 4.66 -2.72
CA ALA A 63 0.62 5.50 -1.67
C ALA A 63 0.26 4.69 -0.41
N ALA A 64 -0.36 3.52 -0.58
CA ALA A 64 -0.68 2.63 0.53
C ALA A 64 0.57 2.08 1.24
N ALA A 65 1.60 1.70 0.48
CA ALA A 65 2.84 1.18 1.06
C ALA A 65 3.60 2.25 1.86
N VAL A 66 3.67 3.49 1.36
CA VAL A 66 4.21 4.64 2.09
C VAL A 66 3.39 4.93 3.34
N TYR A 67 2.06 4.89 3.26
CA TYR A 67 1.19 5.03 4.42
C TYR A 67 1.50 3.98 5.50
N TYR A 68 1.67 2.71 5.10
CA TYR A 68 1.99 1.65 6.05
C TYR A 68 3.35 1.85 6.74
N TRP A 69 4.34 2.38 6.01
CA TRP A 69 5.64 2.73 6.59
C TRP A 69 5.49 3.83 7.64
N ALA A 70 4.83 4.94 7.28
CA ALA A 70 4.63 6.09 8.17
C ALA A 70 3.77 5.79 9.41
N LYS A 71 2.94 4.73 9.36
CA LYS A 71 2.05 4.31 10.44
C LYS A 71 2.65 3.26 11.38
N GLN A 72 3.86 2.76 11.12
CA GLN A 72 4.46 1.76 11.99
C GLN A 72 4.56 2.26 13.44
N GLY A 73 4.07 1.44 14.37
CA GLY A 73 4.05 1.78 15.80
C GLY A 73 2.82 2.59 16.25
N ALA A 74 1.95 3.01 15.34
CA ALA A 74 0.67 3.68 15.64
C ALA A 74 -0.51 2.98 14.94
N ASP A 75 -0.42 1.65 14.80
CA ASP A 75 -1.44 0.82 14.15
C ASP A 75 -2.79 0.93 14.89
N GLY A 76 -3.86 1.19 14.14
CA GLY A 76 -5.21 1.35 14.70
C GLY A 76 -5.50 2.73 15.32
N GLU A 77 -4.48 3.59 15.47
CA GLU A 77 -4.69 4.95 15.94
C GLU A 77 -5.20 5.85 14.81
N SER A 78 -6.25 6.63 15.10
CA SER A 78 -6.72 7.71 14.21
C SER A 78 -6.00 9.04 14.46
N SER A 79 -5.40 9.19 15.64
CA SER A 79 -4.57 10.33 16.02
C SER A 79 -3.52 9.89 17.03
N HIS A 80 -2.31 10.44 16.93
CA HIS A 80 -1.22 10.22 17.87
C HIS A 80 -0.72 11.55 18.42
N SER A 81 -0.50 11.62 19.73
CA SER A 81 0.10 12.79 20.37
C SER A 81 1.15 12.38 21.38
N GLU A 82 2.38 12.84 21.17
CA GLU A 82 3.51 12.57 22.05
C GLU A 82 4.45 13.78 22.06
N ASN A 83 4.91 14.21 23.24
CA ASN A 83 5.93 15.25 23.43
C ASN A 83 5.71 16.53 22.60
N GLY A 84 4.45 16.96 22.43
CA GLY A 84 4.09 18.17 21.68
C GLY A 84 3.95 17.98 20.17
N ILE A 85 4.23 16.78 19.64
CA ILE A 85 3.90 16.40 18.27
C ILE A 85 2.47 15.87 18.26
N SER A 86 1.66 16.34 17.29
CA SER A 86 0.30 15.86 17.07
C SER A 86 0.14 15.48 15.61
N ARG A 87 -0.27 14.23 15.35
CA ARG A 87 -0.52 13.69 14.01
C ARG A 87 -1.95 13.17 13.95
N ALA A 88 -2.68 13.55 12.91
CA ALA A 88 -3.96 12.95 12.56
C ALA A 88 -3.75 12.08 11.31
N TYR A 89 -4.37 10.90 11.30
CA TYR A 89 -4.21 9.95 10.22
C TYR A 89 -5.50 9.78 9.46
N GLU A 90 -5.40 9.77 8.13
CA GLU A 90 -6.52 9.35 7.29
C GLU A 90 -6.81 7.86 7.46
N LYS A 91 -8.04 7.47 7.14
CA LYS A 91 -8.45 6.06 7.22
C LYS A 91 -7.77 5.31 6.07
N GLU A 92 -7.17 4.16 6.38
CA GLU A 92 -6.55 3.29 5.37
C GLU A 92 -7.47 3.02 4.17
N GLY A 93 -8.78 2.88 4.41
CA GLY A 93 -9.76 2.61 3.37
C GLY A 93 -9.89 3.70 2.30
N ASP A 94 -9.59 4.95 2.65
CA ASP A 94 -9.74 6.11 1.76
C ASP A 94 -8.69 6.08 0.64
N ILE A 95 -7.50 5.51 0.91
CA ILE A 95 -6.43 5.31 -0.09
C ILE A 95 -6.92 4.47 -1.27
N TYR A 96 -7.80 3.50 -1.00
CA TYR A 96 -8.29 2.56 -2.00
C TYR A 96 -9.56 3.05 -2.72
N PHE A 97 -10.00 4.29 -2.52
CA PHE A 97 -11.29 4.80 -3.02
C PHE A 97 -11.48 4.54 -4.52
N ASP A 98 -10.46 4.83 -5.34
CA ASP A 98 -10.50 4.71 -6.81
C ASP A 98 -10.37 3.27 -7.35
N VAL A 99 -10.18 2.29 -6.48
CA VAL A 99 -10.13 0.88 -6.90
C VAL A 99 -11.56 0.39 -7.18
N VAL A 100 -11.91 0.37 -8.46
CA VAL A 100 -13.23 -0.05 -8.94
C VAL A 100 -13.36 -1.58 -8.92
N PRO A 101 -14.31 -2.18 -8.18
CA PRO A 101 -14.53 -3.63 -8.20
C PRO A 101 -14.96 -4.17 -9.57
N MET A 102 -14.59 -5.41 -9.87
CA MET A 102 -15.04 -6.17 -11.04
C MET A 102 -15.86 -7.35 -10.57
N ALA A 103 -17.10 -7.44 -11.04
CA ALA A 103 -17.86 -8.68 -10.99
C ALA A 103 -17.78 -9.35 -12.37
N LYS A 104 -17.50 -10.66 -12.39
CA LYS A 104 -17.71 -11.49 -13.57
C LYS A 104 -19.07 -12.15 -13.42
N ILE A 105 -19.87 -12.10 -14.49
CA ILE A 105 -21.06 -12.94 -14.59
C ILE A 105 -20.56 -14.33 -14.98
N LEU A 106 -20.91 -15.33 -14.16
CA LEU A 106 -20.64 -16.74 -14.42
C LEU A 106 -21.58 -17.28 -15.50
#